data_AF-A0A2T2T713-F1
#
_entry.id   AF-A0A2T2T713-F1
#
_cell.length_a   1.000
_cell.length_b   1.000
_cell.length_c   1.000
_cell.angle_alpha   90.00
_cell.angle_beta   90.00
_cell.angle_gamma   90.00
#
_symmetry.space_group_name_H-M   'P 1'
#
loop_
_entity.id
_entity.type
_entity.pdbx_description
1 polymer ?
#
loop_
_entity_poly.entity_id
_entity_poly.type
_entity_poly.pdbx_seq_one_letter_code
_entity_poly.pdbx_strand_id
1 'polypeptide(L)'
;AAYADLDRDGDLDLITNNVNQQAFVFENKLSEKRKDRHYLKVDLSGPEKNVGGIGTKIFVYSDARRQYYYHSPVRGYLSSMNGPIHIGLGDDASVDSLTKRISYSPPARAAN
;
A
#
# COMPACT_ATOMS: atom_id res chain seq x y z
N ALA A 1 -7.59 -10.35 6.67
CA ALA A 1 -7.57 -10.34 5.20
C ALA A 1 -6.31 -9.63 4.72
N ALA A 2 -5.72 -10.09 3.62
CA ALA A 2 -4.57 -9.52 2.96
C ALA A 2 -4.94 -9.17 1.52
N TYR A 3 -4.28 -8.20 0.91
CA TYR A 3 -4.52 -7.80 -0.48
C TYR A 3 -3.22 -7.66 -1.27
N ALA A 4 -3.07 -8.41 -2.35
CA ALA A 4 -1.85 -8.44 -3.14
C ALA A 4 -2.19 -8.64 -4.61
N ASP A 5 -1.35 -8.14 -5.50
CA ASP A 5 -1.41 -8.36 -6.94
C ASP A 5 -0.76 -9.73 -7.21
N LEU A 6 -1.53 -10.82 -7.19
CA LEU A 6 -1.00 -12.19 -7.21
C LEU A 6 -0.60 -12.63 -8.61
N ASP A 7 -1.33 -12.20 -9.63
CA ASP A 7 -1.10 -12.54 -11.04
C ASP A 7 -0.28 -11.48 -11.80
N ARG A 8 -0.01 -10.33 -11.16
CA ARG A 8 0.82 -9.22 -11.65
C ARG A 8 0.16 -8.42 -12.76
N ASP A 9 -1.16 -8.33 -12.76
CA ASP A 9 -1.93 -7.57 -13.72
C ASP A 9 -2.15 -6.09 -13.31
N GLY A 10 -1.76 -5.76 -12.07
CA GLY A 10 -1.82 -4.40 -11.54
C GLY A 10 -3.11 -4.06 -10.83
N ASP A 11 -4.01 -5.02 -10.61
CA ASP A 11 -5.10 -4.88 -9.66
C ASP A 11 -4.91 -5.80 -8.44
N LEU A 12 -5.45 -5.39 -7.29
CA LEU A 12 -5.20 -6.10 -6.02
C LEU A 12 -6.25 -7.18 -5.79
N ASP A 13 -5.80 -8.42 -5.62
CA ASP A 13 -6.61 -9.54 -5.16
C ASP A 13 -6.84 -9.49 -3.65
N LEU A 14 -7.91 -10.14 -3.17
CA LEU A 14 -8.22 -10.25 -1.75
C LEU A 14 -8.07 -11.69 -1.28
N ILE A 15 -7.21 -11.90 -0.27
CA ILE A 15 -7.07 -13.16 0.45
C ILE A 15 -7.73 -13.05 1.83
N THR A 16 -8.63 -13.98 2.14
CA THR A 16 -9.22 -14.09 3.47
C THR A 16 -8.93 -15.47 4.06
N ASN A 17 -8.67 -15.49 5.37
CA ASN A 17 -8.50 -16.72 6.12
C ASN A 17 -9.36 -16.59 7.36
N ASN A 18 -10.42 -17.38 7.42
CA ASN A 18 -11.33 -17.43 8.55
C ASN A 18 -10.98 -18.63 9.43
N VAL A 19 -11.17 -18.50 10.73
CA VAL A 19 -10.88 -19.56 11.71
C VAL A 19 -11.68 -20.82 11.35
N ASN A 20 -11.00 -21.97 11.32
CA ASN A 20 -11.56 -23.29 11.00
C ASN A 20 -12.20 -23.38 9.60
N GLN A 21 -11.78 -22.52 8.67
CA GLN A 21 -12.19 -22.59 7.27
C GLN A 21 -10.97 -22.61 6.36
N GLN A 22 -11.18 -23.06 5.13
CA GLN A 22 -10.18 -22.90 4.08
C GLN A 22 -9.98 -21.41 3.79
N ALA A 23 -8.78 -21.06 3.34
CA ALA A 23 -8.52 -19.72 2.84
C ALA A 23 -9.30 -19.50 1.53
N PHE A 24 -9.83 -18.30 1.35
CA PHE A 24 -10.47 -17.88 0.12
C PHE A 24 -9.58 -16.86 -0.60
N VAL A 25 -9.53 -16.97 -1.92
CA VAL A 25 -8.87 -16.00 -2.80
C VAL A 25 -9.93 -15.44 -3.72
N PHE A 26 -10.03 -14.11 -3.75
CA PHE A 26 -10.91 -13.37 -4.64
C PHE A 26 -10.04 -12.59 -5.62
N GLU A 27 -10.06 -13.04 -6.88
CA GLU A 27 -9.39 -12.38 -7.99
C GLU A 27 -10.12 -11.08 -8.34
N ASN A 28 -9.38 -9.99 -8.41
CA ASN A 28 -9.88 -8.77 -9.00
C ASN A 28 -9.67 -8.79 -10.52
N LYS A 29 -10.62 -8.26 -11.27
CA LYS A 29 -10.65 -8.33 -12.76
C LYS A 29 -10.83 -6.95 -13.37
N LEU A 30 -10.40 -5.93 -12.65
CA LEU A 30 -10.53 -4.55 -13.09
C LEU A 30 -9.68 -4.32 -14.33
N SER A 31 -8.45 -4.84 -14.35
CA SER A 31 -7.52 -4.70 -15.47
C SER A 31 -8.10 -5.30 -16.77
N GLU A 32 -8.77 -6.47 -16.67
CA GLU A 32 -9.43 -7.16 -17.78
C GLU A 32 -10.61 -6.34 -18.35
N LYS A 33 -11.40 -5.74 -17.45
CA LYS A 33 -12.65 -5.03 -17.80
C LYS A 33 -12.42 -3.59 -18.21
N ARG A 34 -11.37 -2.95 -17.69
CA ARG A 34 -11.11 -1.50 -17.77
C ARG A 34 -9.62 -1.25 -17.97
N LYS A 35 -9.18 -1.36 -19.22
CA LYS A 35 -7.79 -1.09 -19.65
C LYS A 35 -7.37 0.39 -19.53
N ASP A 36 -8.34 1.27 -19.31
CA ASP A 36 -8.22 2.72 -19.12
C ASP A 36 -7.94 3.12 -17.66
N ARG A 37 -7.53 2.17 -16.81
CA ARG A 37 -7.28 2.41 -15.38
C ARG A 37 -5.79 2.43 -15.07
N HIS A 38 -5.40 3.46 -14.34
CA HIS A 38 -4.02 3.72 -13.97
C HIS A 38 -3.81 3.53 -12.47
N TYR A 39 -2.59 3.12 -12.12
CA TYR A 39 -2.16 2.99 -10.75
C TYR A 39 -0.70 3.41 -10.60
N LEU A 40 -0.32 3.74 -9.37
CA LEU A 40 1.05 4.00 -8.98
C LEU A 40 1.46 2.99 -7.91
N LYS A 41 2.59 2.32 -8.16
CA LYS A 41 3.24 1.43 -7.21
C LYS A 41 4.40 2.18 -6.55
N VAL A 42 4.35 2.31 -5.23
CA VAL A 42 5.38 3.02 -4.46
C VAL A 42 6.10 2.06 -3.53
N ASP A 43 7.37 1.79 -3.86
CA ASP A 43 8.31 1.10 -2.99
C ASP A 43 9.05 2.12 -2.11
N LEU A 44 9.07 1.86 -0.80
CA LEU A 44 9.76 2.71 0.17
C LEU A 44 11.09 2.07 0.57
N SER A 45 12.15 2.87 0.51
CA SER A 45 13.46 2.53 1.08
C SER A 45 13.77 3.52 2.18
N GLY A 46 13.67 3.05 3.42
CA GLY A 46 13.98 3.83 4.62
C GLY A 46 15.39 3.56 5.16
N PRO A 47 15.77 4.21 6.27
CA PRO A 47 17.09 4.06 6.89
C PRO A 47 17.28 2.67 7.51
N GLU A 48 18.52 2.32 7.90
CA GLU A 48 18.88 0.99 8.45
C GLU A 48 17.94 0.48 9.55
N LYS A 49 17.50 1.37 10.46
CA LYS A 49 16.59 1.02 11.57
C LYS A 49 15.10 1.03 11.20
N ASN A 50 14.77 1.33 9.95
CA ASN A 50 13.42 1.38 9.39
C ASN A 50 13.45 1.15 7.87
N VAL A 51 14.02 0.02 7.44
CA VAL A 51 14.29 -0.27 6.01
C VAL A 51 13.01 -0.19 5.16
N GLY A 52 11.87 -0.63 5.71
CA GLY A 52 10.58 -0.56 5.03
C GLY A 52 9.93 0.84 5.04
N GLY A 53 10.53 1.85 5.67
CA GLY A 53 9.96 3.19 5.73
C GLY A 53 8.62 3.26 6.49
N ILE A 54 8.43 2.42 7.51
CA ILE A 54 7.23 2.38 8.37
C ILE A 54 6.98 3.79 8.95
N GLY A 55 5.72 4.23 8.93
CA GLY A 55 5.33 5.56 9.39
C GLY A 55 5.42 6.66 8.32
N THR A 56 5.80 6.32 7.08
CA THR A 56 5.83 7.27 5.98
C THR A 56 4.41 7.68 5.59
N LYS A 57 4.20 8.99 5.50
CA LYS A 57 2.99 9.62 4.95
C LYS A 57 3.26 9.97 3.49
N ILE A 58 2.37 9.56 2.60
CA ILE A 58 2.47 9.84 1.17
C ILE A 58 1.26 10.65 0.77
N PHE A 59 1.51 11.74 0.06
CA PHE A 59 0.50 12.55 -0.59
C PHE A 59 0.73 12.46 -2.09
N VAL A 60 -0.31 12.07 -2.83
CA VAL A 60 -0.31 12.04 -4.29
C VAL A 60 -1.29 13.07 -4.79
N TYR A 61 -0.85 13.86 -5.75
CA TYR A 61 -1.63 14.91 -6.39
C TYR A 61 -1.75 14.57 -7.87
N SER A 62 -2.98 14.52 -8.38
CA SER A 62 -3.27 14.37 -9.80
C SER A 62 -4.47 15.25 -10.14
N ASP A 63 -4.24 16.23 -11.02
CA ASP A 63 -5.26 17.14 -11.52
C ASP A 63 -6.01 17.82 -10.35
N ALA A 64 -7.30 17.53 -10.15
CA ALA A 64 -8.11 18.05 -9.04
C ALA A 64 -8.13 17.17 -7.77
N ARG A 65 -7.37 16.06 -7.74
CA ARG A 65 -7.43 15.04 -6.68
C ARG A 65 -6.18 15.04 -5.80
N ARG A 66 -6.40 14.94 -4.49
CA ARG A 66 -5.35 14.67 -3.49
C ARG A 66 -5.66 13.38 -2.75
N GLN A 67 -4.75 12.42 -2.83
CA GLN A 67 -4.83 11.16 -2.11
C GLN A 67 -3.81 11.11 -0.99
N TYR A 68 -4.16 10.48 0.13
CA TYR A 68 -3.29 10.33 1.29
C TYR A 68 -3.13 8.86 1.66
N TYR A 69 -1.89 8.43 1.86
CA TYR A 69 -1.54 7.09 2.28
C TYR A 69 -0.62 7.13 3.49
N TYR A 70 -0.85 6.21 4.42
CA TYR A 70 0.02 5.99 5.57
C TYR A 70 0.62 4.58 5.49
N HIS A 71 1.95 4.51 5.41
CA HIS A 71 2.64 3.23 5.36
C HIS A 71 2.72 2.62 6.76
N SER A 72 1.89 1.61 6.98
CA SER A 72 1.91 0.75 8.16
C SER A 72 1.81 -0.70 7.68
N PRO A 73 2.56 -1.64 8.28
CA PRO A 73 2.35 -3.05 8.02
C PRO A 73 1.20 -3.63 8.86
N VAL A 74 0.74 -2.95 9.91
CA VAL A 74 -0.29 -3.49 10.83
C VAL A 74 -1.65 -3.54 10.14
N ARG A 75 -2.33 -4.68 10.20
CA ARG A 75 -3.68 -4.89 9.67
C ARG A 75 -4.50 -5.67 10.69
N GLY A 76 -5.38 -5.03 11.46
CA GLY A 76 -6.26 -5.75 12.41
C GLY A 76 -5.52 -6.65 13.42
N TYR A 77 -6.22 -7.64 13.98
CA TYR A 77 -5.69 -8.55 14.99
C TYR A 77 -4.72 -9.58 14.39
N LEU A 78 -3.50 -9.65 14.91
CA LEU A 78 -2.44 -10.60 14.53
C LEU A 78 -2.23 -10.72 13.00
N SER A 79 -2.45 -9.63 12.27
CA SER A 79 -2.34 -9.61 10.82
C SER A 79 -1.44 -8.46 10.41
N SER A 80 -0.59 -8.73 9.43
CA SER A 80 0.31 -7.75 8.87
C SER A 80 0.40 -7.92 7.36
N MET A 81 0.68 -6.81 6.68
CA MET A 81 0.84 -6.76 5.26
C MET A 81 2.03 -5.88 4.94
N ASN A 82 3.07 -6.50 4.39
CA ASN A 82 4.23 -5.78 3.90
C ASN A 82 4.24 -5.87 2.37
N GLY A 83 4.49 -4.74 1.72
CA GLY A 83 4.47 -4.66 0.28
C GLY A 83 4.46 -3.22 -0.22
N PRO A 84 4.65 -3.05 -1.53
CA PRO A 84 4.55 -1.76 -2.19
C PRO A 84 3.17 -1.15 -1.94
N ILE A 85 3.14 0.17 -1.82
CA ILE A 85 1.89 0.90 -1.66
C ILE A 85 1.28 1.03 -3.05
N HIS A 86 0.07 0.50 -3.21
CA HIS A 86 -0.68 0.56 -4.45
C HIS A 86 -1.69 1.71 -4.38
N ILE A 87 -1.58 2.66 -5.29
CA ILE A 87 -2.38 3.89 -5.33
C ILE A 87 -3.15 3.92 -6.65
N GLY A 88 -4.48 3.79 -6.58
CA GLY A 88 -5.32 3.89 -7.78
C GLY A 88 -5.41 5.33 -8.26
N LEU A 89 -5.13 5.57 -9.54
CA LEU A 89 -5.25 6.87 -10.19
C LEU A 89 -6.56 6.98 -11.00
N GLY A 90 -7.25 5.87 -11.25
CA GLY A 90 -8.48 5.89 -12.03
C GLY A 90 -8.19 6.29 -13.47
N ASP A 91 -8.84 7.34 -13.97
CA ASP A 91 -8.66 7.83 -15.34
C ASP A 91 -7.43 8.75 -15.51
N ASP A 92 -6.75 9.14 -14.42
CA ASP A 92 -5.58 10.02 -14.50
C ASP A 92 -4.35 9.20 -14.94
N ALA A 93 -3.85 9.45 -16.15
CA ALA A 93 -2.67 8.78 -16.69
C ALA A 93 -1.35 9.23 -16.04
N SER A 94 -1.35 10.35 -15.33
CA SER A 94 -0.17 10.91 -14.68
C SER A 94 -0.51 11.57 -13.34
N VAL A 95 0.50 11.70 -12.48
CA VAL A 95 0.43 12.47 -11.24
C VAL A 95 1.27 13.74 -11.39
N ASP A 96 0.80 14.85 -10.85
CA ASP A 96 1.53 16.12 -10.89
C ASP A 96 2.71 16.10 -9.91
N SER A 97 2.48 15.53 -8.72
CA SER A 97 3.50 15.42 -7.69
C SER A 97 3.21 14.33 -6.67
N LEU A 98 4.29 13.80 -6.09
CA LEU A 98 4.26 12.90 -4.95
C LEU A 98 5.15 13.48 -3.84
N THR A 99 4.59 13.64 -2.65
CA THR A 99 5.35 14.06 -1.46
C THR A 99 5.37 12.94 -0.43
N LYS A 100 6.58 12.59 0.04
CA LYS A 100 6.78 11.68 1.16
C LYS A 100 7.20 12.45 2.41
N ARG A 101 6.56 12.16 3.54
CA ARG A 101 6.95 12.68 4.87
C ARG A 101 7.15 11.51 5.83
N ILE A 102 8.41 11.27 6.17
CA ILE A 102 8.77 10.23 7.14
C ILE A 102 8.53 10.80 8.54
N SER A 103 7.60 10.23 9.28
CA SER A 103 7.39 10.57 10.69
C SER A 103 8.12 9.51 11.53
N TYR A 104 9.44 9.58 11.60
CA TYR A 104 10.22 8.69 12.46
C TYR A 104 10.42 9.35 13.82
N SER A 105 9.81 8.79 14.87
CA SER A 105 10.19 9.07 16.25
C SER A 105 11.07 7.91 16.71
N PRO A 106 12.37 8.10 16.92
CA PRO A 106 13.17 7.05 17.54
C PRO A 106 12.58 6.74 18.93
N PRO A 107 12.55 5.45 19.34
CA PRO A 107 12.25 5.12 20.73
C PRO A 107 13.26 5.85 21.62
N ALA A 108 12.76 6.57 22.63
CA ALA A 108 13.62 7.20 23.63
C ALA A 108 14.48 6.10 24.25
N ARG A 109 15.81 6.21 24.11
CA ARG A 109 16.73 5.37 24.88
C ARG A 109 16.55 5.75 26.34
N ALA A 110 15.96 4.87 27.15
CA ALA A 110 16.19 4.90 28.58
C ALA A 110 17.68 4.59 28.76
N ALA A 111 18.47 5.62 29.10
CA ALA A 111 19.82 5.42 29.60
C ALA A 111 19.71 4.91 31.04
N ASN A 112 20.27 3.72 31.29
CA ASN A 112 20.68 3.28 32.62
C ASN A 112 22.20 3.28 32.65
#